data_AF-A0A2R6GJV2-F1
#
_entry.id   AF-A0A2R6GJV2-F1
#
_cell.length_a   1.000
_cell.length_b   1.000
_cell.length_c   1.000
_cell.angle_alpha   90.00
_cell.angle_beta   90.00
_cell.angle_gamma   90.00
#
_symmetry.space_group_name_H-M   'P 1'
#
loop_
_entity.id
_entity.type
_entity.pdbx_description
1 polymer ?
#
loop_
_entity_poly.entity_id
_entity_poly.type
_entity_poly.pdbx_seq_one_letter_code
_entity_poly.pdbx_strand_id
1 'polypeptide(L)'
;MADPSFLEQRLDASTWPLVVGDLAVLLLFFLAGVLQHHTIPALKIAPMIYVDAAWPFVLGWLACAPLVGAYSPGGGSAPNSSIPLAIRSWIPAVVVGLVARVVAVPASGFDPIFAVVMLVGGALVLSFWRGLYFLFR
;
A
#
# COMPACT_ATOMS: atom_id res chain seq x y z
N MET A 1 -7.75 19.11 -29.93
CA MET A 1 -8.17 18.58 -28.62
C MET A 1 -7.04 18.90 -27.65
N ALA A 2 -7.35 19.43 -26.47
CA ALA A 2 -6.31 19.70 -25.47
C ALA A 2 -5.80 18.37 -24.90
N ASP A 3 -4.50 18.30 -24.60
CA ASP A 3 -3.93 17.13 -23.94
C ASP A 3 -4.51 16.98 -22.52
N PRO A 4 -4.79 15.75 -22.06
CA PRO A 4 -5.30 15.52 -20.72
C PRO A 4 -4.29 16.02 -19.67
N SER A 5 -4.80 16.60 -18.60
CA SER A 5 -4.00 17.05 -17.46
C SER A 5 -3.24 15.89 -16.79
N PHE A 6 -2.21 16.22 -16.01
CA PHE A 6 -1.44 15.20 -15.28
C PHE A 6 -2.33 14.29 -14.42
N LEU A 7 -3.33 14.86 -13.73
CA LEU A 7 -4.23 14.08 -12.87
C LEU A 7 -5.17 13.17 -13.67
N GLU A 8 -5.68 13.63 -14.81
CA GLU A 8 -6.52 12.81 -15.71
C GLU A 8 -5.75 11.62 -16.29
N GLN A 9 -4.43 11.74 -16.46
CA GLN A 9 -3.59 10.62 -16.88
C GLN A 9 -3.33 9.61 -15.75
N ARG A 10 -3.57 9.99 -14.48
CA ARG A 10 -3.16 9.22 -13.29
C ARG A 10 -4.31 8.64 -12.51
N LEU A 11 -5.50 9.21 -12.63
CA LEU A 11 -6.68 8.83 -11.88
C LEU A 11 -7.84 8.54 -12.83
N ASP A 12 -8.40 7.35 -12.68
CA ASP A 12 -9.62 6.92 -13.34
C ASP A 12 -10.62 6.47 -12.27
N ALA A 13 -11.82 7.06 -12.27
CA ALA A 13 -12.87 6.72 -11.31
C ALA A 13 -13.25 5.23 -11.35
N SER A 14 -13.11 4.55 -12.49
CA SER A 14 -13.40 3.12 -12.63
C SER A 14 -12.46 2.22 -11.81
N THR A 15 -11.32 2.76 -11.35
CA THR A 15 -10.33 2.03 -10.54
C THR A 15 -10.66 2.04 -9.04
N TRP A 16 -11.76 2.67 -8.60
CA TRP A 16 -12.13 2.73 -7.19
C TRP A 16 -12.18 1.35 -6.47
N PRO A 17 -12.59 0.23 -7.10
CA PRO A 17 -12.56 -1.07 -6.42
C PRO A 17 -11.13 -1.54 -6.12
N LEU A 18 -10.17 -1.19 -6.98
CA LEU A 18 -8.75 -1.48 -6.74
C LEU A 18 -8.22 -0.67 -5.57
N VAL A 19 -8.58 0.62 -5.45
CA VAL A 19 -8.18 1.48 -4.32
C VAL A 19 -8.62 0.85 -3.00
N VAL A 20 -9.90 0.49 -2.89
CA VAL A 20 -10.47 -0.12 -1.68
C VAL A 20 -9.79 -1.46 -1.36
N GLY A 21 -9.63 -2.30 -2.38
CA GLY A 21 -9.00 -3.60 -2.22
C GLY A 21 -7.53 -3.53 -1.83
N ASP A 22 -6.74 -2.66 -2.47
CA ASP A 22 -5.33 -2.43 -2.14
C ASP A 22 -5.18 -1.97 -0.69
N LEU A 23 -6.00 -1.01 -0.25
CA LEU A 23 -6.00 -0.55 1.14
C LEU A 23 -6.39 -1.66 2.11
N ALA A 24 -7.41 -2.45 1.80
CA ALA A 24 -7.84 -3.56 2.64
C ALA A 24 -6.73 -4.60 2.82
N VAL A 25 -6.07 -5.04 1.74
CA VAL A 25 -5.00 -6.05 1.84
C VAL A 25 -3.73 -5.52 2.49
N LEU A 26 -3.39 -4.24 2.30
CA LEU A 26 -2.29 -3.61 3.03
C LEU A 26 -2.59 -3.53 4.53
N LEU A 27 -3.79 -3.11 4.92
CA LEU A 27 -4.21 -3.05 6.31
C LEU A 27 -4.19 -4.44 6.97
N LEU A 28 -4.63 -5.49 6.25
CA LEU A 28 -4.54 -6.88 6.71
C LEU A 28 -3.09 -7.37 6.82
N PHE A 29 -2.23 -7.02 5.87
CA PHE A 29 -0.81 -7.33 5.91
C PHE A 29 -0.12 -6.71 7.14
N PHE A 30 -0.39 -5.43 7.43
CA PHE A 30 0.13 -4.78 8.64
C PHE A 30 -0.41 -5.42 9.91
N LEU A 31 -1.70 -5.81 9.92
CA LEU A 31 -2.30 -6.47 11.07
C LEU A 31 -1.64 -7.82 11.33
N ALA A 32 -1.40 -8.61 10.29
CA ALA A 32 -0.70 -9.89 10.40
C ALA A 32 0.72 -9.70 10.97
N GLY A 33 1.46 -8.69 10.49
CA GLY A 33 2.78 -8.34 11.04
C GLY A 33 2.71 -7.93 12.52
N VAL A 34 1.74 -7.10 12.90
CA VAL A 34 1.54 -6.69 14.31
C VAL A 34 1.20 -7.89 15.19
N LEU A 35 0.35 -8.81 14.72
CA LEU A 35 -0.02 -10.02 15.45
C LEU A 35 1.14 -11.02 15.60
N GLN A 36 2.18 -10.92 14.78
CA GLN A 36 3.40 -11.70 14.94
C GLN A 36 4.27 -11.21 16.12
N HIS A 37 4.10 -9.95 16.53
CA HIS A 37 4.88 -9.32 17.61
C HIS A 37 4.06 -9.02 18.86
N HIS A 38 2.73 -8.98 18.74
CA HIS A 38 1.81 -8.62 19.81
C HIS A 38 0.61 -9.56 19.86
N THR A 39 0.10 -9.81 21.06
CA THR A 39 -1.09 -10.63 21.25
C THR A 39 -2.37 -9.81 21.05
N ILE A 40 -3.48 -10.48 20.74
CA ILE A 40 -4.80 -9.83 20.64
C ILE A 40 -5.18 -9.08 21.94
N PRO A 41 -4.99 -9.64 23.15
CA PRO A 41 -5.21 -8.90 24.39
C PRO A 41 -4.39 -7.60 24.49
N ALA A 42 -3.13 -7.60 24.05
CA ALA A 42 -2.31 -6.40 24.06
C ALA A 42 -2.88 -5.31 23.14
N LEU A 43 -3.36 -5.69 21.95
CA LEU A 43 -3.98 -4.74 21.01
C LEU A 43 -5.32 -4.17 21.51
N LYS A 44 -6.07 -4.92 22.31
CA LYS A 44 -7.30 -4.40 22.94
C LYS A 44 -6.99 -3.30 23.96
N ILE A 45 -5.86 -3.42 24.65
CA ILE A 45 -5.41 -2.43 25.65
C ILE A 45 -4.76 -1.22 24.96
N ALA A 46 -3.96 -1.47 23.91
CA ALA A 46 -3.20 -0.46 23.20
C ALA A 46 -3.40 -0.55 21.68
N PRO A 47 -4.57 -0.13 21.16
CA PRO A 47 -4.88 -0.22 19.73
C PRO A 47 -3.97 0.65 18.86
N MET A 48 -3.35 1.69 19.44
CA MET A 48 -2.41 2.57 18.75
C MET A 48 -1.18 1.82 18.21
N ILE A 49 -0.81 0.66 18.77
CA ILE A 49 0.26 -0.18 18.23
C ILE A 49 0.02 -0.52 16.75
N TYR A 50 -1.23 -0.85 16.40
CA TYR A 50 -1.58 -1.15 15.02
C TYR A 50 -1.60 0.12 14.16
N VAL A 51 -2.16 1.21 14.67
CA VAL A 51 -2.23 2.48 13.95
C VAL A 51 -0.83 2.97 13.61
N ASP A 52 0.08 3.02 14.59
CA ASP A 52 1.48 3.45 14.43
C ASP A 52 2.30 2.53 13.51
N ALA A 53 1.93 1.25 13.41
CA ALA A 53 2.53 0.34 12.44
C ALA A 53 2.05 0.59 11.01
N ALA A 54 0.76 0.89 10.83
CA ALA A 54 0.11 0.95 9.52
C ALA A 54 0.17 2.33 8.86
N TRP A 55 -0.13 3.40 9.62
CA TRP A 55 -0.38 4.73 9.06
C TRP A 55 0.77 5.28 8.19
N PRO A 56 2.07 5.09 8.51
CA PRO A 56 3.15 5.62 7.68
C PRO A 56 3.13 5.04 6.26
N PHE A 57 2.84 3.75 6.15
CA PHE A 57 2.80 3.03 4.88
C PHE A 57 1.50 3.24 4.12
N VAL A 58 0.38 3.40 4.83
CA VAL A 58 -0.88 3.84 4.23
C VAL A 58 -0.69 5.24 3.63
N LEU A 59 -0.04 6.16 4.34
CA LEU A 59 0.29 7.50 3.83
C LEU A 59 1.18 7.40 2.58
N GLY A 60 2.25 6.60 2.64
CA GLY A 60 3.12 6.37 1.49
C GLY A 60 2.36 5.83 0.28
N TRP A 61 1.45 4.88 0.49
CA TRP A 61 0.62 4.32 -0.58
C TRP A 61 -0.33 5.36 -1.18
N LEU A 62 -1.10 6.06 -0.34
CA LEU A 62 -2.05 7.08 -0.78
C LEU A 62 -1.37 8.23 -1.53
N ALA A 63 -0.11 8.55 -1.21
CA ALA A 63 0.67 9.55 -1.93
C ALA A 63 1.23 8.99 -3.25
N CYS A 64 1.93 7.85 -3.21
CA CYS A 64 2.71 7.36 -4.35
C CYS A 64 1.87 6.63 -5.40
N ALA A 65 0.83 5.88 -5.00
CA ALA A 65 0.04 5.08 -5.94
C ALA A 65 -0.68 5.92 -7.02
N PRO A 66 -1.34 7.06 -6.68
CA PRO A 66 -1.84 7.98 -7.69
C PRO A 66 -0.71 8.56 -8.57
N LEU A 67 0.37 9.05 -7.95
CA LEU A 67 1.45 9.74 -8.67
C LEU A 67 2.20 8.84 -9.65
N VAL A 68 2.35 7.56 -9.34
CA VAL A 68 2.98 6.57 -10.22
C VAL A 68 1.98 6.04 -11.25
N GLY A 69 0.68 6.02 -10.93
CA GLY A 69 -0.39 5.67 -11.86
C GLY A 69 -1.00 4.29 -11.63
N ALA A 70 -0.93 3.76 -10.40
CA ALA A 70 -1.59 2.50 -10.01
C ALA A 70 -3.11 2.50 -10.25
N TYR A 71 -3.70 3.70 -10.33
CA TYR A 71 -5.12 4.01 -10.50
C TYR A 71 -5.41 4.79 -11.78
N SER A 72 -4.47 4.76 -12.74
CA SER A 72 -4.67 5.32 -14.07
C SER A 72 -5.63 4.43 -14.88
N PRO A 73 -6.15 4.90 -16.04
CA PRO A 73 -6.98 4.06 -16.92
C PRO A 73 -6.29 2.74 -17.30
N GLY A 74 -4.98 2.76 -17.53
CA GLY A 74 -4.18 1.56 -17.79
C GLY A 74 -3.92 0.69 -16.55
N GLY A 75 -4.01 1.25 -15.35
CA GLY A 75 -3.83 0.54 -14.09
C GLY A 75 -5.00 -0.38 -13.72
N GLY A 76 -6.18 -0.15 -14.28
CA GLY A 76 -7.39 -0.95 -14.05
C GLY A 76 -7.84 -1.82 -15.23
N SER A 77 -7.08 -1.84 -16.33
CA SER A 77 -7.52 -2.45 -17.59
C SER A 77 -7.19 -3.94 -17.72
N ALA A 78 -6.03 -4.38 -17.22
CA ALA A 78 -5.57 -5.76 -17.35
C ALA A 78 -4.56 -6.13 -16.24
N PRO A 79 -4.40 -7.43 -15.90
CA PRO A 79 -3.48 -7.85 -14.85
C PRO A 79 -2.01 -7.55 -15.17
N ASN A 80 -1.62 -7.66 -16.45
CA ASN A 80 -0.25 -7.41 -16.93
C ASN A 80 0.16 -5.92 -16.87
N SER A 81 -0.79 -4.99 -16.84
CA SER A 81 -0.52 -3.56 -16.57
C SER A 81 -0.69 -3.22 -15.09
N SER A 82 -1.74 -3.76 -14.46
CA SER A 82 -2.13 -3.42 -13.10
C SER A 82 -1.13 -3.88 -12.04
N ILE A 83 -0.66 -5.13 -12.11
CA ILE A 83 0.27 -5.67 -11.10
C ILE A 83 1.62 -4.95 -11.13
N PRO A 84 2.28 -4.77 -12.29
CA PRO A 84 3.54 -4.01 -12.33
C PRO A 84 3.41 -2.56 -11.86
N LEU A 85 2.29 -1.88 -12.17
CA LEU A 85 2.05 -0.52 -11.69
C LEU A 85 1.90 -0.47 -10.17
N ALA A 86 1.23 -1.45 -9.56
CA ALA A 86 1.12 -1.57 -8.11
C ALA A 86 2.50 -1.74 -7.45
N ILE A 87 3.30 -2.67 -7.96
CA ILE A 87 4.66 -2.93 -7.45
C ILE A 87 5.53 -1.67 -7.58
N ARG A 88 5.54 -1.03 -8.76
CA ARG A 88 6.30 0.21 -9.01
C ARG A 88 5.85 1.36 -8.11
N SER A 89 4.57 1.40 -7.74
CA SER A 89 4.02 2.38 -6.80
C SER A 89 4.39 2.08 -5.36
N TRP A 90 4.49 0.80 -5.01
CA TRP A 90 4.81 0.34 -3.67
C TRP A 90 6.26 0.67 -3.29
N ILE A 91 7.21 0.57 -4.23
CA ILE A 91 8.62 0.89 -3.97
C ILE A 91 8.81 2.28 -3.35
N PRO A 92 8.37 3.39 -3.98
CA PRO A 92 8.47 4.72 -3.36
C PRO A 92 7.55 4.87 -2.15
N ALA A 93 6.39 4.19 -2.11
CA ALA A 93 5.51 4.21 -0.93
C ALA A 93 6.20 3.65 0.33
N VAL A 94 6.99 2.58 0.20
CA VAL A 94 7.78 2.00 1.30
C VAL A 94 8.83 2.99 1.78
N VAL A 95 9.50 3.68 0.86
CA VAL A 95 10.49 4.71 1.21
C VAL A 95 9.82 5.84 2.01
N VAL A 96 8.69 6.37 1.52
CA VAL A 96 7.91 7.39 2.23
C VAL A 96 7.44 6.88 3.60
N GLY A 97 6.96 5.64 3.67
CA GLY A 97 6.50 5.04 4.91
C GLY A 97 7.60 4.82 5.94
N LEU A 98 8.79 4.39 5.51
CA LEU A 98 9.96 4.25 6.40
C LEU A 98 10.43 5.61 6.92
N VAL A 99 10.48 6.64 6.06
CA VAL A 99 10.82 8.01 6.47
C VAL A 99 9.78 8.55 7.46
N ALA A 100 8.50 8.43 7.13
CA ALA A 100 7.40 8.88 7.99
C ALA A 100 7.41 8.16 9.34
N ARG A 101 7.68 6.85 9.36
CA ARG A 101 7.85 6.07 10.59
C ARG A 101 8.95 6.66 11.46
N VAL A 102 10.18 6.73 10.94
CA VAL A 102 11.35 7.20 11.69
C VAL A 102 11.18 8.62 12.22
N VAL A 103 10.55 9.50 11.44
CA VAL A 103 10.41 10.93 11.80
C VAL A 103 9.24 11.19 12.73
N ALA A 104 8.11 10.50 12.55
CA ALA A 104 6.84 10.87 13.19
C ALA A 104 6.33 9.87 14.23
N VAL A 105 6.88 8.65 14.30
CA VAL A 105 6.53 7.68 15.33
C VAL A 105 7.64 7.64 16.39
N PRO A 106 7.40 8.13 17.62
CA PRO A 106 8.42 8.26 18.65
C PRO A 106 9.14 6.95 18.95
N ALA A 107 10.47 7.02 19.12
CA ALA A 107 11.34 5.86 19.36
C ALA A 107 11.23 4.73 18.31
N SER A 108 10.56 4.97 17.18
CA SER A 108 10.53 4.01 16.10
C SER A 108 11.78 4.20 15.22
N GLY A 109 12.61 3.16 15.21
CA GLY A 109 13.61 2.98 14.15
C GLY A 109 13.03 2.13 13.02
N PHE A 110 13.93 1.66 12.16
CA PHE A 110 13.64 0.52 11.30
C PHE A 110 14.82 -0.45 11.30
N ASP A 111 14.48 -1.74 11.32
CA ASP A 111 15.43 -2.82 11.07
C ASP A 111 15.52 -3.05 9.55
N PRO A 112 16.71 -3.28 8.96
CA PRO A 112 16.83 -3.61 7.54
C PRO A 112 15.95 -4.78 7.09
N ILE A 113 15.77 -5.80 7.93
CA ILE A 113 14.87 -6.94 7.68
C ILE A 113 13.43 -6.46 7.62
N PHE A 114 13.02 -5.56 8.52
CA PHE A 114 11.69 -4.96 8.47
C PHE A 114 11.48 -4.21 7.15
N ALA A 115 12.45 -3.43 6.67
CA ALA A 115 12.34 -2.75 5.38
C ALA A 115 12.18 -3.75 4.21
N VAL A 116 12.91 -4.86 4.21
CA VAL A 116 12.77 -5.93 3.19
C VAL A 116 11.40 -6.59 3.26
N VAL A 117 10.91 -6.91 4.46
CA VAL A 117 9.58 -7.50 4.67
C VAL A 117 8.49 -6.55 4.18
N MET A 118 8.58 -5.26 4.47
CA MET A 118 7.62 -4.27 4.00
C MET A 118 7.64 -4.17 2.47
N LEU A 119 8.83 -4.12 1.87
CA LEU A 119 8.97 -4.03 0.42
C LEU A 119 8.44 -5.28 -0.29
N VAL A 120 8.94 -6.46 0.08
CA VAL A 120 8.60 -7.72 -0.60
C VAL A 120 7.20 -8.18 -0.23
N GLY A 121 6.86 -8.19 1.06
CA GLY A 121 5.55 -8.62 1.55
C GLY A 121 4.42 -7.76 1.00
N GLY A 122 4.58 -6.43 1.03
CA GLY A 122 3.61 -5.50 0.43
C GLY A 122 3.43 -5.72 -1.07
N ALA A 123 4.54 -5.91 -1.82
CA ALA A 123 4.47 -6.22 -3.25
C ALA A 123 3.73 -7.55 -3.52
N LEU A 124 3.97 -8.58 -2.70
CA LEU A 124 3.30 -9.88 -2.84
C LEU A 124 1.79 -9.78 -2.56
N VAL A 125 1.36 -9.13 -1.47
CA VAL A 125 -0.07 -9.02 -1.15
C VAL A 125 -0.83 -8.17 -2.16
N LEU A 126 -0.22 -7.09 -2.66
CA LEU A 126 -0.81 -6.26 -3.73
C LEU A 126 -0.91 -7.04 -5.04
N SER A 127 0.14 -7.80 -5.40
CA SER A 127 0.14 -8.61 -6.61
C SER A 127 -0.91 -9.72 -6.54
N PHE A 128 -1.00 -10.40 -5.40
CA PHE A 128 -1.98 -11.45 -5.16
C PHE A 128 -3.40 -10.90 -5.22
N TRP A 129 -3.69 -9.82 -4.51
CA TRP A 129 -5.00 -9.15 -4.55
C TRP A 129 -5.40 -8.76 -5.96
N ARG A 130 -4.53 -8.05 -6.69
CA ARG A 130 -4.84 -7.62 -8.05
C ARG A 130 -5.04 -8.80 -8.99
N GLY A 131 -4.26 -9.87 -8.82
CA GLY A 131 -4.49 -11.15 -9.51
C GLY A 131 -5.89 -11.71 -9.26
N LEU A 132 -6.32 -11.78 -7.99
CA LEU A 132 -7.68 -12.21 -7.64
C LEU A 132 -8.76 -11.29 -8.20
N TYR A 133 -8.55 -9.98 -8.12
CA TYR A 133 -9.49 -8.99 -8.67
C TYR A 133 -9.79 -9.24 -10.16
N PHE A 134 -8.75 -9.48 -10.97
CA PHE A 134 -8.93 -9.79 -12.39
C PHE A 134 -9.40 -11.23 -12.65
N LEU A 135 -9.27 -12.14 -11.68
CA LEU A 135 -9.84 -13.48 -11.79
C LEU A 135 -11.37 -13.47 -11.64
N PHE A 136 -11.91 -12.54 -10.85
CA PHE A 136 -13.35 -12.44 -10.54
C PHE A 136 -14.09 -11.32 -11.26
N ARG A 137 -13.40 -10.55 -12.12
CA ARG A 137 -13.96 -9.47 -12.93
C ARG A 137 -14.20 -9.92 -14.36
#